data_AF-A0A1V4D0X2-F1
#
_entry.id   AF-A0A1V4D0X2-F1
#
_cell.length_a   1.000
_cell.length_b   1.000
_cell.length_c   1.000
_cell.angle_alpha   90.00
_cell.angle_beta   90.00
_cell.angle_gamma   90.00
#
_symmetry.space_group_name_H-M   'P 1'
#
loop_
_entity.id
_entity.type
_entity.pdbx_description
1 polymer ?
#
loop_
_entity_poly.entity_id
_entity_poly.type
_entity_poly.pdbx_seq_one_letter_code
_entity_poly.pdbx_strand_id
1 'polypeptide(L)'
;MTLHTEAIHSTALTAAHADEVLAIHQLGIDEGNATFETTAPRWEAFDTARLANHRHVAVDHRGRVLGWTAATAYGVTSSSSSGAARR
;
A
#
# COMPACT_ATOMS: atom_id res chain seq x y z
N MET A 1 -29.24 11.53 18.45
CA MET A 1 -28.41 10.70 17.56
C MET A 1 -27.07 11.37 17.48
N THR A 2 -26.14 10.98 18.36
CA THR A 2 -24.84 11.66 18.51
C THR A 2 -23.90 11.09 17.45
N LEU A 3 -23.41 11.94 16.55
CA LEU A 3 -22.31 11.57 15.67
C LEU A 3 -21.06 11.49 16.55
N HIS A 4 -20.65 10.27 16.93
CA HIS A 4 -19.29 10.05 17.41
C HIS A 4 -18.37 10.15 16.20
N THR A 5 -17.91 11.36 15.88
CA THR A 5 -16.74 11.51 15.03
C THR A 5 -15.56 11.02 15.85
N GLU A 6 -15.32 9.72 15.78
CA GLU A 6 -14.06 9.14 16.20
C GLU A 6 -12.96 9.76 15.34
N ALA A 7 -11.94 10.34 15.97
CA ALA A 7 -10.87 11.03 15.25
C ALA A 7 -10.09 10.03 14.39
N ILE A 8 -10.24 10.13 13.07
CA ILE A 8 -9.45 9.37 12.10
C ILE A 8 -8.20 10.18 11.78
N HIS A 9 -7.04 9.54 11.86
CA HIS A 9 -5.78 10.16 11.45
C HIS A 9 -5.05 9.31 10.42
N SER A 10 -4.30 9.97 9.54
CA SER A 10 -3.46 9.33 8.53
C SER A 10 -2.02 9.30 9.02
N THR A 11 -1.36 8.15 8.93
CA THR A 11 0.05 7.98 9.30
C THR A 11 0.79 7.11 8.28
N ALA A 12 2.12 7.08 8.35
CA ALA A 12 2.95 6.24 7.50
C ALA A 12 2.63 4.75 7.71
N LEU A 13 2.55 4.01 6.61
CA LEU A 13 2.32 2.57 6.66
C LEU A 13 3.62 1.84 7.05
N THR A 14 3.58 1.10 8.16
CA THR A 14 4.71 0.35 8.73
C THR A 14 4.34 -1.14 8.91
N ALA A 15 5.34 -1.97 9.22
CA ALA A 15 5.13 -3.40 9.49
C ALA A 15 4.16 -3.69 10.65
N ALA A 16 3.97 -2.75 11.59
CA ALA A 16 2.99 -2.91 12.66
C ALA A 16 1.54 -2.97 12.15
N HIS A 17 1.27 -2.42 10.96
CA HIS A 17 -0.05 -2.43 10.34
C HIS A 17 -0.24 -3.62 9.38
N ALA A 18 0.78 -4.48 9.20
CA ALA A 18 0.83 -5.47 8.12
C ALA A 18 -0.38 -6.40 8.12
N ASP A 19 -0.71 -6.98 9.27
CA ASP A 19 -1.79 -7.97 9.37
C ASP A 19 -3.14 -7.36 8.99
N GLU A 20 -3.46 -6.16 9.50
CA GLU A 20 -4.74 -5.49 9.20
C GLU A 20 -4.81 -5.01 7.74
N VAL A 21 -3.71 -4.49 7.20
CA VAL A 21 -3.62 -4.05 5.80
C VAL A 21 -3.81 -5.23 4.85
N LEU A 22 -3.14 -6.36 5.11
CA LEU A 22 -3.26 -7.56 4.29
C LEU A 22 -4.65 -8.19 4.41
N ALA A 23 -5.27 -8.17 5.59
CA ALA A 23 -6.64 -8.62 5.78
C ALA A 23 -7.63 -7.76 4.96
N ILE A 24 -7.49 -6.43 5.00
CA ILE A 24 -8.31 -5.51 4.18
C ILE A 24 -8.06 -5.76 2.68
N HIS A 25 -6.82 -6.01 2.28
CA HIS A 25 -6.49 -6.28 0.89
C HIS A 25 -7.08 -7.62 0.41
N GLN A 26 -7.03 -8.67 1.23
CA GLN A 26 -7.67 -9.96 0.94
C GLN A 26 -9.18 -9.80 0.84
N LEU A 27 -9.83 -9.07 1.75
CA LEU A 27 -11.26 -8.80 1.67
C LEU A 27 -11.63 -8.13 0.34
N GLY A 28 -10.84 -7.14 -0.09
CA GLY A 28 -11.03 -6.51 -1.40
C GLY A 28 -10.80 -7.46 -2.58
N ILE A 29 -9.94 -8.47 -2.45
CA ILE A 29 -9.77 -9.53 -3.45
C ILE A 29 -10.99 -10.46 -3.49
N ASP A 30 -11.43 -10.93 -2.32
CA ASP A 30 -12.58 -11.83 -2.17
C ASP A 30 -13.87 -11.20 -2.72
N GLU A 31 -14.01 -9.88 -2.59
CA GLU A 31 -15.12 -9.10 -3.13
C GLU A 31 -14.94 -8.67 -4.61
N GLY A 32 -13.77 -8.94 -5.21
CA GLY A 32 -13.47 -8.58 -6.61
C GLY A 32 -13.18 -7.09 -6.84
N ASN A 33 -12.80 -6.35 -5.81
CA ASN A 33 -12.62 -4.90 -5.82
C ASN A 33 -11.14 -4.44 -5.86
N ALA A 34 -10.17 -5.34 -5.64
CA ALA A 34 -8.77 -4.96 -5.44
C ALA A 34 -7.81 -5.28 -6.60
N THR A 35 -7.84 -6.49 -7.14
CA THR A 35 -6.92 -6.99 -8.17
C THR A 35 -7.50 -8.24 -8.84
N PHE A 36 -6.87 -8.74 -9.92
CA PHE A 36 -7.20 -10.01 -10.57
C PHE A 36 -6.63 -11.24 -9.84
N GLU A 37 -5.78 -11.03 -8.83
CA GLU A 37 -5.25 -12.09 -7.98
C GLU A 37 -6.34 -12.66 -7.07
N THR A 38 -6.13 -13.88 -6.57
CA THR A 38 -7.07 -14.56 -5.64
C THR A 38 -6.63 -14.50 -4.18
N THR A 39 -5.39 -14.12 -3.91
CA THR A 39 -4.86 -13.99 -2.55
C THR A 39 -4.00 -12.75 -2.38
N ALA A 40 -4.10 -12.10 -1.23
CA ALA A 40 -3.20 -11.03 -0.85
C ALA A 40 -1.75 -11.56 -0.77
N PRO A 41 -0.76 -10.77 -1.22
CA PRO A 41 0.64 -11.16 -1.13
C PRO A 41 1.11 -11.18 0.33
N ARG A 42 2.26 -11.82 0.58
CA ARG A 42 2.95 -11.70 1.88
C ARG A 42 3.42 -10.25 2.09
N TRP A 43 3.57 -9.87 3.36
CA TRP A 43 3.95 -8.51 3.76
C TRP A 43 5.19 -7.98 3.03
N GLU A 44 6.26 -8.77 2.91
CA GLU A 44 7.51 -8.32 2.30
C GLU A 44 7.36 -8.04 0.80
N ALA A 45 6.52 -8.80 0.10
CA ALA A 45 6.21 -8.57 -1.31
C ALA A 45 5.33 -7.32 -1.49
N PHE A 46 4.35 -7.13 -0.60
CA PHE A 46 3.55 -5.91 -0.56
C PHE A 46 4.43 -4.67 -0.32
N ASP A 47 5.30 -4.73 0.69
CA ASP A 47 6.16 -3.64 1.12
C ASP A 47 7.17 -3.25 0.01
N THR A 48 7.83 -4.24 -0.60
CA THR A 48 8.82 -4.05 -1.66
C THR A 48 8.21 -3.45 -2.94
N ALA A 49 6.97 -3.81 -3.26
CA ALA A 49 6.31 -3.33 -4.47
C ALA A 49 5.88 -1.85 -4.38
N ARG A 50 5.79 -1.28 -3.18
CA ARG A 50 5.20 0.06 -2.94
C ARG A 50 6.27 1.08 -2.54
N LEU A 51 6.10 2.31 -2.99
CA LEU A 51 7.01 3.41 -2.66
C LEU A 51 6.89 3.77 -1.17
N ALA A 52 8.01 3.72 -0.44
CA ALA A 52 8.03 3.90 1.01
C ALA A 52 7.46 5.24 1.50
N ASN A 53 7.61 6.31 0.74
CA ASN A 53 7.08 7.64 1.08
C ASN A 53 5.66 7.90 0.56
N HIS A 54 5.07 6.96 -0.18
CA HIS A 54 3.75 7.11 -0.81
C HIS A 54 2.79 6.02 -0.34
N ARG A 55 2.92 5.63 0.92
CA ARG A 55 2.07 4.62 1.57
C ARG A 55 1.60 5.13 2.92
N HIS A 56 0.29 5.09 3.14
CA HIS A 56 -0.34 5.62 4.35
C HIS A 56 -1.47 4.69 4.81
N VAL A 57 -1.74 4.72 6.12
CA VAL A 57 -2.90 4.08 6.74
C VAL A 57 -3.78 5.13 7.39
N ALA A 58 -5.09 4.94 7.30
CA ALA A 58 -6.06 5.64 8.14
C ALA A 58 -6.35 4.77 9.36
N VAL A 59 -6.21 5.33 10.56
CA VAL A 59 -6.45 4.62 11.82
C VAL A 59 -7.41 5.39 12.73
N ASP A 60 -8.17 4.66 13.55
CA ASP A 60 -8.99 5.25 14.61
C ASP A 60 -8.16 5.63 15.86
N HIS A 61 -8.82 6.16 16.88
CA HIS A 61 -8.18 6.55 18.15
C HIS A 61 -7.56 5.36 18.92
N ARG A 62 -7.90 4.12 18.57
CA ARG A 62 -7.38 2.89 19.18
C ARG A 62 -6.23 2.30 18.36
N GLY A 63 -5.88 2.93 17.24
CA GLY A 63 -4.86 2.46 16.32
C GLY A 63 -5.33 1.37 15.36
N ARG A 64 -6.64 1.07 15.30
CA ARG A 64 -7.18 0.09 14.34
C ARG A 64 -7.13 0.67 12.93
N VAL A 65 -6.67 -0.13 11.97
CA VAL A 65 -6.63 0.26 10.56
C VAL A 65 -8.05 0.25 9.99
N LEU A 66 -8.44 1.39 9.44
CA LEU A 66 -9.73 1.59 8.76
C LEU A 66 -9.59 1.51 7.23
N GLY A 67 -8.38 1.70 6.71
CA GLY A 67 -8.07 1.65 5.30
C GLY A 67 -6.63 2.07 5.02
N TRP A 68 -6.18 1.90 3.78
CA TRP A 68 -4.82 2.23 3.37
C TRP A 68 -4.77 2.70 1.92
N THR A 69 -3.69 3.37 1.56
CA THR A 69 -3.37 3.73 0.18
C THR A 69 -1.86 3.60 -0.05
N ALA A 70 -1.46 3.10 -1.22
CA ALA A 70 -0.05 2.95 -1.55
C ALA A 70 0.20 3.02 -3.07
N ALA A 71 1.17 3.85 -3.48
CA ALA A 71 1.59 3.95 -4.88
C ALA A 71 2.67 2.92 -5.24
N THR A 72 2.59 2.35 -6.44
CA THR A 72 3.72 1.67 -7.11
C THR A 72 4.35 2.61 -8.14
N ALA A 73 5.64 2.45 -8.41
CA ALA A 73 6.23 3.09 -9.58
C ALA A 73 5.72 2.41 -10.86
N TYR A 74 5.22 3.18 -11.82
CA TYR A 74 4.91 2.67 -13.15
C TYR A 74 5.90 3.29 -14.15
N GLY A 75 6.71 2.42 -14.78
CA GLY A 75 7.68 2.82 -15.80
C GLY A 75 8.97 3.43 -15.26
N VAL A 76 10.02 2.61 -15.16
CA VAL A 76 11.39 3.06 -15.40
C VAL A 76 12.02 2.12 -16.43
N THR A 77 11.85 2.42 -17.71
CA THR A 77 12.73 1.84 -18.72
C THR A 77 14.05 2.57 -18.60
N SER A 78 15.03 1.99 -17.91
CA SER A 78 16.41 2.38 -18.10
C SER A 78 16.83 1.92 -19.51
N SER A 79 16.55 2.71 -20.55
CA SER A 79 17.30 2.56 -21.79
C SER A 79 18.71 3.08 -21.50
N SER A 80 19.62 2.20 -21.08
CA SER A 80 21.04 2.51 -21.13
C SER A 80 21.48 2.51 -22.60
N SER A 81 21.15 3.57 -23.34
CA SER A 81 21.90 3.88 -24.56
C SER A 81 23.20 4.54 -24.12
N SER A 82 24.21 3.73 -23.80
CA SER A 82 25.59 4.19 -23.76
C SER A 82 26.03 4.44 -25.21
N GLY A 83 25.75 5.65 -25.69
CA GLY A 83 26.43 6.24 -26.82
C GLY A 83 27.55 7.15 -26.32
N ALA A 84 28.78 6.64 -26.34
CA ALA A 84 30.02 7.43 -26.38
C ALA A 84 31.08 6.54 -27.05
N ALA A 85 31.23 6.58 -28.37
CA ALA A 85 32.03 7.56 -29.10
C ALA A 85 33.51 7.62 -28.66
N ARG A 86 34.37 7.27 -29.62
CA ARG A 86 35.79 7.67 -29.80
C ARG A 86 36.85 6.92 -28.99
N ARG A 87 37.54 5.99 -29.65
CA ARG A 87 38.92 6.16 -30.14
C ARG A 87 39.21 5.20 -31.28
#